data_AF-A0A1Y3EGD8-F1
#
_entry.id   AF-A0A1Y3EGD8-F1
#
_cell.length_a   1.000
_cell.length_b   1.000
_cell.length_c   1.000
_cell.angle_alpha   90.00
_cell.angle_beta   90.00
_cell.angle_gamma   90.00
#
_symmetry.space_group_name_H-M   'P 1'
#
loop_
_entity.id
_entity.type
_entity.pdbx_description
1 polymer ?
#
loop_
_entity_poly.entity_id
_entity_poly.type
_entity_poly.pdbx_seq_one_letter_code
_entity_poly.pdbx_strand_id
1 'polypeptide(L)'
;MTWKFPGQAEVDAVSRIFEKILYPQLRLLEQPEKLTKNQIVKCLNLTRHCISGASVVLPFMEGKLIHVTSSKVPRDVIANHSIYDCYP
;
A
#
# COMPACT_ATOMS: atom_id res chain seq x y z
N MET A 1 -28.74 -7.94 -4.05
CA MET A 1 -27.38 -7.56 -3.61
C MET A 1 -27.35 -6.05 -3.43
N THR A 2 -26.90 -5.57 -2.28
CA THR A 2 -26.75 -4.13 -2.02
C THR A 2 -25.26 -3.81 -2.06
N TRP A 3 -24.84 -3.06 -3.08
CA TRP A 3 -23.47 -2.57 -3.18
C TRP A 3 -23.20 -1.60 -2.03
N LYS A 4 -22.03 -1.73 -1.38
CA LYS A 4 -21.55 -0.78 -0.38
C LYS A 4 -20.37 -0.02 -0.95
N PHE A 5 -20.56 1.28 -1.14
CA PHE A 5 -19.49 2.20 -1.48
C PHE A 5 -19.02 2.88 -0.20
N PRO A 6 -17.71 2.94 0.06
CA PRO A 6 -17.19 3.65 1.22
C PRO A 6 -17.53 5.14 1.09
N GLY A 7 -18.16 5.69 2.12
CA GLY A 7 -18.37 7.12 2.27
C GLY A 7 -17.21 7.77 3.00
N GLN A 8 -17.38 9.06 3.30
CA GLN A 8 -16.34 9.84 3.98
C GLN A 8 -16.00 9.27 5.37
N ALA A 9 -16.99 8.75 6.11
CA ALA A 9 -16.77 8.20 7.43
C ALA A 9 -15.84 6.97 7.41
N GLU A 10 -15.98 6.09 6.41
CA GLU A 10 -15.08 4.96 6.23
C GLU A 10 -13.66 5.43 5.85
N VAL A 11 -13.54 6.43 4.98
CA VAL A 11 -12.24 7.01 4.58
C VAL A 11 -11.54 7.68 5.78
N ASP A 12 -12.28 8.41 6.61
CA ASP A 12 -11.76 9.04 7.83
C ASP A 12 -11.31 7.97 8.85
N ALA A 13 -12.02 6.84 8.91
CA ALA A 13 -11.63 5.73 9.77
C ALA A 13 -10.28 5.11 9.34
N VAL A 14 -10.02 4.99 8.03
CA VAL A 14 -8.72 4.55 7.51
C VAL A 14 -7.61 5.52 7.91
N SER A 15 -7.86 6.83 7.80
CA SER A 15 -6.89 7.85 8.21
C SER A 15 -6.52 7.72 9.70
N ARG A 16 -7.51 7.47 10.57
CA ARG A 16 -7.26 7.20 12.00
C ARG A 16 -6.45 5.92 12.25
N ILE A 17 -6.66 4.88 11.44
CA ILE A 17 -5.85 3.65 11.51
C ILE A 17 -4.40 3.96 11.15
N PHE A 18 -4.17 4.81 10.14
CA PHE A 18 -2.82 5.18 9.75
C PHE A 18 -2.10 5.96 10.86
N GLU A 19 -2.77 6.94 11.46
CA GLU A 19 -2.23 7.72 12.57
C GLU A 19 -1.87 6.86 13.79
N LYS A 20 -2.77 5.94 14.15
CA LYS A 20 -2.62 5.13 15.37
C LYS A 20 -1.73 3.90 15.19
N ILE A 21 -1.65 3.36 13.98
CA ILE A 21 -1.00 2.07 13.73
C ILE A 21 0.14 2.22 12.72
N LEU A 22 -0.15 2.67 11.49
CA LEU A 22 0.84 2.71 10.40
C LEU A 22 2.03 3.63 10.69
N TYR A 23 1.79 4.93 10.91
CA TYR A 23 2.86 5.91 11.06
C TYR A 23 3.77 5.64 12.27
N PRO A 24 3.28 5.13 13.42
CA PRO A 24 4.15 4.65 14.47
C PRO A 24 5.09 3.52 14.02
N GLN A 25 4.62 2.54 13.24
CA GLN A 25 5.50 1.48 12.73
C GLN A 25 6.52 2.02 11.73
N LEU A 26 6.12 2.94 10.85
CA LEU A 26 7.03 3.55 9.88
C LEU A 26 8.14 4.35 10.58
N ARG A 27 7.82 5.12 11.62
CA ARG A 27 8.83 5.85 12.43
C ARG A 27 9.82 4.92 13.12
N LEU A 28 9.37 3.75 13.58
CA LEU A 28 10.29 2.74 14.12
C LEU A 28 11.22 2.18 13.04
N LEU A 29 10.69 1.97 11.83
CA LEU A 29 11.43 1.44 10.69
C LEU A 29 12.42 2.45 10.08
N GLU A 30 12.37 3.73 10.43
CA GLU A 30 13.40 4.73 10.09
C GLU A 30 14.72 4.50 10.83
N GLN A 31 14.69 3.79 11.97
CA GLN A 31 15.87 3.47 12.78
C GLN A 31 15.96 1.95 13.03
N PRO A 32 16.04 1.13 11.97
CA PRO A 32 15.93 -0.32 12.07
C PRO A 32 17.05 -0.95 12.91
N GLU A 33 18.22 -0.31 13.01
CA GLU A 33 19.34 -0.73 13.85
C GLU A 33 19.04 -0.75 15.35
N LYS A 34 18.01 -0.01 15.78
CA LYS A 34 17.54 0.02 17.18
C LYS A 34 16.52 -1.08 17.49
N LEU A 35 16.14 -1.88 16.49
CA LEU A 35 15.12 -2.90 16.62
C LEU A 35 15.72 -4.30 16.52
N THR A 36 15.16 -5.23 17.27
CA THR A 36 15.43 -6.65 17.07
C THR A 36 14.80 -7.13 15.76
N LYS A 37 15.35 -8.21 15.18
CA LYS A 37 14.78 -8.86 13.99
C LYS A 37 13.27 -9.12 14.10
N ASN A 38 12.81 -9.60 15.25
CA ASN A 38 11.39 -9.89 15.48
C ASN A 38 10.53 -8.61 15.49
N GLN A 39 11.05 -7.51 16.06
CA GLN A 39 10.35 -6.22 16.02
C GLN A 39 10.26 -5.67 14.59
N ILE A 40 11.33 -5.78 13.81
CA ILE A 40 11.34 -5.37 12.39
C ILE A 40 10.27 -6.14 11.61
N VAL A 41 10.27 -7.47 11.72
CA VAL A 41 9.26 -8.32 11.04
C VAL A 41 7.84 -7.94 11.45
N LYS A 42 7.61 -7.67 12.74
CA LYS A 42 6.31 -7.21 13.23
C LYS A 42 5.90 -5.86 12.62
N CYS A 43 6.82 -4.88 12.61
CA CYS A 43 6.56 -3.55 12.04
C CYS A 43 6.24 -3.64 10.54
N LEU A 44 7.02 -4.44 9.79
CA LEU A 44 6.79 -4.67 8.36
C LEU A 44 5.45 -5.36 8.09
N ASN A 45 5.08 -6.37 8.89
CA ASN A 45 3.80 -7.04 8.74
C ASN A 45 2.64 -6.09 8.99
N LEU A 46 2.68 -5.30 10.07
CA LEU A 46 1.62 -4.31 10.36
C LEU A 46 1.52 -3.27 9.25
N THR A 47 2.65 -2.78 8.77
CA THR A 47 2.71 -1.84 7.63
C THR A 47 2.06 -2.44 6.39
N ARG A 48 2.42 -3.67 6.03
CA ARG A 48 1.84 -4.41 4.91
C ARG A 48 0.32 -4.52 5.02
N HIS A 49 -0.20 -4.93 6.18
CA HIS A 49 -1.64 -5.12 6.37
C HIS A 49 -2.40 -3.80 6.28
N CYS A 50 -1.86 -2.71 6.84
CA CYS A 50 -2.48 -1.38 6.71
C CYS A 50 -2.55 -0.94 5.25
N ILE A 51 -1.46 -1.06 4.49
CA ILE A 51 -1.41 -0.63 3.08
C ILE A 51 -2.33 -1.51 2.21
N SER A 52 -2.27 -2.84 2.36
CA SER A 52 -3.13 -3.73 1.59
C SER A 52 -4.61 -3.50 1.87
N GLY A 53 -4.99 -3.31 3.14
CA GLY A 53 -6.37 -3.06 3.53
C GLY A 53 -6.91 -1.70 3.07
N ALA A 54 -6.03 -0.69 2.97
CA ALA A 54 -6.38 0.65 2.51
C ALA A 54 -6.14 0.89 1.01
N SER A 55 -5.72 -0.14 0.26
CA SER A 55 -5.28 0.00 -1.13
C SER A 55 -6.28 0.71 -2.05
N VAL A 56 -7.59 0.55 -1.80
CA VAL A 56 -8.65 1.18 -2.61
C VAL A 56 -8.81 2.68 -2.39
N VAL A 57 -8.34 3.21 -1.26
CA VAL A 57 -8.42 4.65 -0.93
C VAL A 57 -7.06 5.36 -1.01
N LEU A 58 -5.98 4.61 -1.25
CA LEU A 58 -4.65 5.17 -1.41
C LEU A 58 -4.47 5.68 -2.85
N PRO A 59 -3.91 6.89 -3.03
CA PRO A 59 -3.54 7.34 -4.36
C PRO A 59 -2.43 6.45 -4.93
N PHE A 60 -2.38 6.33 -6.25
CA PHE A 60 -1.25 5.72 -6.91
C PHE A 60 0.02 6.51 -6.61
N MET A 61 1.14 5.80 -6.51
CA MET A 61 2.43 6.46 -6.36
C MET A 61 2.72 7.30 -7.60
N GLU A 62 2.98 8.58 -7.38
CA GLU A 62 3.43 9.47 -8.45
C GLU A 62 4.88 9.15 -8.83
N GLY A 63 5.18 9.22 -10.12
CA GLY A 63 6.54 9.00 -10.62
C GLY A 63 6.61 9.06 -12.14
N LYS A 64 7.82 9.31 -12.65
CA LYS A 64 8.06 9.18 -14.10
C LYS A 64 7.92 7.71 -14.49
N LEU A 65 7.12 7.44 -15.50
CA LEU A 65 7.03 6.09 -16.08
C LEU A 65 8.41 5.71 -16.63
N ILE A 66 9.01 4.68 -16.04
CA ILE A 66 10.27 4.12 -16.53
C ILE A 66 9.92 2.96 -17.47
N HIS A 67 10.18 3.15 -18.76
CA HIS A 67 10.07 2.07 -19.74
C HIS A 67 11.24 1.11 -19.56
N VAL A 68 10.97 -0.05 -18.96
CA VAL A 68 11.99 -1.10 -18.79
C VAL A 68 12.13 -1.86 -20.11
N THR A 69 13.11 -1.49 -20.92
CA THR A 69 13.34 -2.08 -22.26
C THR A 69 13.98 -3.48 -22.21
N SER A 70 14.60 -3.87 -21.10
CA SER A 70 15.31 -5.16 -20.95
C SER A 70 14.92 -5.93 -19.68
N SER A 71 13.67 -5.87 -19.24
CA SER A 71 13.23 -6.67 -18.09
C SER A 71 13.29 -8.15 -18.43
N LYS A 72 13.99 -8.95 -17.62
CA LYS A 72 13.91 -10.43 -17.66
C LYS A 72 12.61 -10.96 -17.05
N VAL A 73 11.78 -10.08 -16.46
CA VAL A 73 10.47 -10.44 -15.93
C VAL A 73 9.49 -10.53 -17.10
N PRO A 74 8.83 -11.69 -17.31
CA PRO A 74 7.88 -11.89 -18.39
C PRO A 74 6.76 -10.83 -18.36
N ARG A 75 6.45 -10.23 -19.52
CA ARG A 75 5.48 -9.12 -19.64
C ARG A 75 4.05 -9.53 -19.27
N ASP A 76 3.74 -10.81 -19.38
CA ASP A 76 2.50 -11.48 -18.99
C ASP A 76 2.21 -11.40 -17.47
N VAL A 77 3.23 -11.20 -16.63
CA VAL A 77 3.04 -10.97 -15.19
C VAL A 77 2.60 -9.51 -14.91
N ILE A 78 2.97 -8.57 -15.78
CA ILE A 78 2.69 -7.13 -15.63
C ILE A 78 1.30 -6.77 -16.17
N ALA A 79 0.81 -7.49 -17.20
CA ALA A 79 -0.45 -7.19 -17.87
C ALA A 79 -1.71 -7.40 -17.01
N ASN A 80 -1.64 -8.16 -15.91
CA ASN A 80 -2.80 -8.38 -15.02
C ASN A 80 -3.10 -7.20 -14.06
N HIS A 81 -2.38 -6.09 -14.16
CA HIS A 81 -2.63 -4.86 -13.39
C HIS A 81 -2.77 -3.63 -14.30
N SER A 82 -3.32 -3.78 -15.52
CA SER A 82 -3.80 -2.62 -16.29
C SER A 82 -5.07 -2.07 -15.61
N ILE A 83 -4.87 -1.25 -14.57
CA ILE A 83 -5.95 -0.50 -13.92
C ILE A 83 -6.39 0.69 -14.81
N TYR A 84 -5.72 0.89 -15.95
CA TYR A 84 -6.02 1.94 -16.91
C TYR A 84 -7.19 1.61 -17.85
N ASP A 85 -7.72 0.38 -17.83
CA ASP A 85 -8.90 0.00 -18.63
C ASP A 85 -10.24 0.29 -17.91
N CYS A 86 -10.22 0.96 -16.75
CA CYS A 86 -11.40 1.22 -15.91
C CYS A 86 -11.97 2.65 -16.03
N TYR A 87 -11.77 3.35 -17.15
CA TYR A 87 -12.57 4.54 -17.48
C TYR A 87 -13.05 4.48 -18.94
N PRO A 88 -14.36 4.64 -19.19
CA PRO A 88 -14.89 4.84 -20.55
C PRO A 88 -14.51 6.22 -21.13
#